data_AF-A0A5S3RUN2-F1
#
_entry.id   AF-A0A5S3RUN2-F1
#
_cell.length_a   1.000
_cell.length_b   1.000
_cell.length_c   1.000
_cell.angle_alpha   90.00
_cell.angle_beta   90.00
_cell.angle_gamma   90.00
#
_symmetry.space_group_name_H-M   'P 1'
#
loop_
_entity.id
_entity.type
_entity.pdbx_description
1 polymer ?
#
loop_
_entity_poly.entity_id
_entity_poly.type
_entity_poly.pdbx_seq_one_letter_code
_entity_poly.pdbx_strand_id
1 'polypeptide(L)'
;MSKQNQLNTAQRILKHVLLWSVFGYCYHSAINLLVKMAIDSQPEQVLMTAMAYCLGFNILSAHLITKYDKHWPEVAAIYIGLFGLLVVPVILIGPQALLSRPLLAGILISLPIFTFAARFIKRKLPKN
;
A
#
# COMPACT_ATOMS: atom_id res chain seq x y z
N MET A 1 -29.58 -18.35 -3.90
CA MET A 1 -28.16 -18.21 -4.33
C MET A 1 -28.14 -17.46 -5.65
N SER A 2 -27.75 -16.18 -5.66
CA SER A 2 -27.82 -15.35 -6.88
C SER A 2 -26.76 -15.77 -7.89
N LYS A 3 -27.18 -15.95 -9.15
CA LYS A 3 -26.36 -16.19 -10.34
C LYS A 3 -25.03 -15.42 -10.26
N GLN A 4 -23.93 -16.16 -10.13
CA GLN A 4 -22.58 -15.64 -10.24
C GLN A 4 -22.36 -15.29 -11.72
N ASN A 5 -22.75 -14.08 -12.11
CA ASN A 5 -22.45 -13.53 -13.42
C ASN A 5 -20.93 -13.67 -13.63
N GLN A 6 -20.52 -14.53 -14.56
CA GLN A 6 -19.13 -14.65 -14.95
C GLN A 6 -18.72 -13.32 -15.61
N LEU A 7 -18.15 -12.42 -14.80
CA LEU A 7 -17.61 -11.16 -15.26
C LEU A 7 -16.57 -11.45 -16.35
N ASN A 8 -16.71 -10.76 -17.48
CA ASN A 8 -15.70 -10.76 -18.53
C ASN A 8 -14.35 -10.33 -17.91
N THR A 9 -13.24 -10.86 -18.40
CA THR A 9 -11.87 -10.59 -17.91
C THR A 9 -11.61 -9.09 -17.75
N ALA A 10 -12.07 -8.27 -18.70
CA ALA A 10 -11.97 -6.80 -18.62
C ALA A 10 -12.69 -6.22 -17.41
N GLN A 11 -13.92 -6.67 -17.12
CA GLN A 11 -14.69 -6.21 -15.96
C GLN A 11 -14.05 -6.66 -14.64
N ARG A 12 -13.41 -7.84 -14.61
CA ARG A 12 -12.66 -8.30 -13.44
C ARG A 12 -11.45 -7.41 -13.18
N ILE A 13 -10.64 -7.15 -14.20
CA ILE A 13 -9.47 -6.27 -14.10
C ILE A 13 -9.89 -4.87 -13.64
N LEU A 14 -10.93 -4.29 -14.25
CA LEU A 14 -11.44 -2.97 -13.87
C LEU A 14 -11.81 -2.89 -12.38
N LYS A 15 -12.48 -3.92 -11.84
CA LYS A 15 -12.82 -3.97 -10.41
C LYS A 15 -11.58 -3.98 -9.51
N HIS A 16 -10.55 -4.74 -9.88
CA HIS A 16 -9.29 -4.78 -9.13
C HIS A 16 -8.59 -3.42 -9.19
N VAL A 17 -8.46 -2.81 -10.37
CA VAL A 17 -7.80 -1.50 -10.54
C VAL A 17 -8.54 -0.40 -9.77
N LEU A 18 -9.89 -0.39 -9.78
CA LEU A 18 -10.67 0.56 -8.99
C LEU A 18 -10.42 0.37 -7.49
N LEU A 19 -10.46 -0.87 -7.00
CA LEU A 19 -10.15 -1.18 -5.60
C LEU A 19 -8.74 -0.71 -5.23
N TRP A 20 -7.74 -1.03 -6.05
CA TRP A 20 -6.35 -0.66 -5.81
C TRP A 20 -6.14 0.86 -5.86
N SER A 21 -6.88 1.57 -6.70
CA SER A 21 -6.79 3.03 -6.80
C SER A 21 -7.36 3.72 -5.56
N VAL A 22 -8.53 3.27 -5.08
CA VAL A 22 -9.10 3.75 -3.80
C VAL A 22 -8.14 3.44 -2.66
N PHE A 23 -7.58 2.23 -2.64
CA PHE A 23 -6.63 1.85 -1.61
C PHE A 23 -5.35 2.68 -1.69
N GLY A 24 -4.85 2.97 -2.90
CA GLY A 24 -3.70 3.83 -3.14
C GLY A 24 -3.90 5.26 -2.63
N TYR A 25 -5.09 5.83 -2.79
CA TYR A 25 -5.43 7.14 -2.20
C TYR A 25 -5.42 7.12 -0.67
N CYS A 26 -6.04 6.11 -0.06
CA CYS A 26 -6.01 5.94 1.40
C CYS A 26 -4.59 5.72 1.91
N TYR A 27 -3.80 4.94 1.17
CA TYR A 27 -2.40 4.66 1.45
C TYR A 27 -1.56 5.93 1.41
N HIS A 28 -1.74 6.78 0.38
CA HIS A 28 -1.11 8.10 0.30
C HIS A 28 -1.37 8.94 1.55
N SER A 29 -2.66 9.06 1.93
CA SER A 29 -3.10 9.86 3.07
C SER A 29 -2.48 9.38 4.38
N ALA A 30 -2.45 8.06 4.59
CA ALA A 30 -1.87 7.46 5.79
C ALA A 30 -0.35 7.66 5.85
N ILE A 31 0.38 7.46 4.75
CA ILE A 31 1.83 7.69 4.71
C ILE A 31 2.15 9.17 5.00
N ASN A 32 1.43 10.11 4.39
CA ASN A 32 1.61 11.52 4.66
C ASN A 32 1.34 11.88 6.13
N LEU A 33 0.31 11.28 6.74
CA LEU A 33 0.05 11.45 8.16
C LEU A 33 1.20 10.91 9.02
N LEU A 34 1.71 9.72 8.74
CA LEU A 34 2.81 9.11 9.51
C LEU A 34 4.10 9.93 9.43
N VAL A 35 4.40 10.49 8.26
CA VAL A 35 5.55 11.38 8.08
C VAL A 35 5.36 12.67 8.90
N LYS A 36 4.17 13.27 8.87
CA LYS A 36 3.86 14.43 9.71
C LYS A 36 3.99 14.10 11.20
N MET A 37 3.44 12.97 11.65
CA MET A 37 3.57 12.53 13.04
C MET A 37 5.04 12.37 13.46
N ALA A 38 5.90 11.85 12.59
CA ALA A 38 7.32 11.73 12.87
C ALA A 38 8.05 13.08 12.93
N ILE A 39 7.60 14.08 12.17
CA ILE A 39 8.12 15.45 12.24
C ILE A 39 7.65 16.13 13.53
N ASP A 40 6.35 16.01 13.83
CA ASP A 40 5.70 16.64 14.97
C ASP A 40 6.21 16.07 16.31
N SER A 41 6.69 14.83 16.33
CA SER A 41 7.30 14.24 17.53
C SER A 41 8.72 14.77 17.84
N GLN A 42 9.29 15.61 16.97
CA GLN A 42 10.64 16.21 17.11
C GLN A 42 11.76 15.23 17.55
N PRO A 43 11.91 14.06 16.91
CA PRO A 43 12.96 13.11 17.26
C PRO A 43 14.32 13.60 16.75
N GLU A 44 15.41 13.13 17.38
CA GLU A 44 16.78 13.41 16.92
C GLU A 44 17.01 12.93 15.46
N GLN A 45 16.32 11.86 15.04
CA GLN A 45 16.48 11.25 13.72
C GLN A 45 15.14 11.10 12.98
N VAL A 46 14.58 12.23 12.53
CA VAL A 46 13.26 12.31 11.85
C VAL A 46 13.11 11.30 10.70
N LEU A 47 14.12 11.15 9.84
CA LEU A 47 14.05 10.23 8.70
C LEU A 47 13.89 8.76 9.14
N MET A 48 14.63 8.34 10.17
CA MET A 48 14.55 6.97 10.66
C MET A 48 13.22 6.71 11.34
N THR A 49 12.73 7.66 12.15
CA THR A 49 11.43 7.57 12.80
C THR A 49 10.30 7.48 11.77
N ALA A 50 10.31 8.34 10.75
CA ALA A 50 9.34 8.30 9.65
C ALA A 50 9.40 6.98 8.89
N MET A 51 10.61 6.47 8.62
CA MET A 51 10.79 5.16 7.99
C MET A 51 10.19 4.05 8.83
N ALA A 52 10.49 4.00 10.14
CA ALA A 52 9.96 2.98 11.04
C ALA A 52 8.42 2.98 11.07
N TYR A 53 7.80 4.15 11.15
CA TYR A 53 6.34 4.29 11.12
C TYR A 53 5.75 3.81 9.80
N CYS A 54 6.34 4.21 8.68
CA CYS A 54 5.87 3.79 7.36
C CYS A 54 6.07 2.29 7.12
N LEU A 55 7.17 1.69 7.61
CA LEU A 55 7.40 0.24 7.55
C LEU A 55 6.38 -0.52 8.40
N GLY A 56 6.08 -0.05 9.61
CA GLY A 56 5.02 -0.61 10.44
C GLY A 56 3.66 -0.57 9.74
N PHE A 57 3.34 0.55 9.10
CA PHE A 57 2.13 0.68 8.31
C PHE A 57 2.12 -0.19 7.05
N ASN A 58 3.27 -0.46 6.43
CA ASN A 58 3.37 -1.39 5.30
C ASN A 58 3.05 -2.83 5.70
N ILE A 59 3.37 -3.24 6.93
CA ILE A 59 2.97 -4.57 7.46
C ILE A 59 1.43 -4.64 7.55
N LEU A 60 0.80 -3.60 8.10
CA LEU A 60 -0.66 -3.51 8.16
C LEU A 60 -1.28 -3.50 6.76
N SER A 61 -0.73 -2.69 5.85
CA SER A 61 -1.20 -2.59 4.47
C SER A 61 -1.07 -3.93 3.73
N ALA A 62 0.06 -4.61 3.87
CA ALA A 62 0.27 -5.96 3.35
C ALA A 62 -0.76 -6.98 3.87
N HIS A 63 -1.10 -6.91 5.16
CA HIS A 63 -2.17 -7.73 5.72
C HIS A 63 -3.52 -7.46 5.05
N LEU A 64 -3.87 -6.19 4.84
CA LEU A 64 -5.14 -5.80 4.22
C LEU A 64 -5.18 -6.15 2.73
N ILE A 65 -4.09 -5.90 1.99
CA ILE A 65 -3.97 -6.26 0.57
C ILE A 65 -4.22 -7.76 0.39
N THR A 66 -3.53 -8.60 1.16
CA THR A 66 -3.72 -10.07 1.10
C THR A 66 -5.08 -10.53 1.66
N LYS A 67 -5.78 -9.67 2.42
CA LYS A 67 -7.15 -9.94 2.90
C LYS A 67 -8.17 -9.70 1.78
N TYR A 68 -8.08 -8.58 1.07
CA TYR A 68 -9.08 -8.14 0.09
C TYR A 68 -8.75 -8.53 -1.36
N ASP A 69 -7.48 -8.66 -1.73
CA ASP A 69 -7.06 -9.18 -3.03
C ASP A 69 -6.51 -10.61 -2.89
N LYS A 70 -7.32 -11.59 -3.32
CA LYS A 70 -6.96 -13.01 -3.28
C LYS A 70 -6.21 -13.48 -4.51
N HIS A 71 -6.32 -12.74 -5.61
CA HIS A 71 -5.82 -13.21 -6.91
C HIS A 71 -4.40 -12.70 -7.16
N TRP A 72 -4.17 -11.39 -7.02
CA TRP A 72 -2.89 -10.74 -7.40
C TRP A 72 -2.37 -9.78 -6.31
N PRO A 73 -2.19 -10.22 -5.05
CA PRO A 73 -1.84 -9.31 -3.96
C PRO A 73 -0.49 -8.60 -4.15
N GLU A 74 0.52 -9.25 -4.74
CA GLU A 74 1.83 -8.63 -4.96
C GLU A 74 1.77 -7.55 -6.05
N VAL A 75 0.99 -7.79 -7.12
CA VAL A 75 0.74 -6.79 -8.17
C VAL A 75 -0.08 -5.63 -7.62
N ALA A 76 -1.09 -5.94 -6.79
CA ALA A 76 -1.86 -4.92 -6.07
C ALA A 76 -0.96 -4.05 -5.21
N ALA A 77 0.00 -4.63 -4.47
CA ALA A 77 0.96 -3.90 -3.65
C ALA A 77 1.85 -2.96 -4.47
N ILE A 78 2.38 -3.43 -5.60
CA ILE A 78 3.18 -2.60 -6.51
C ILE A 78 2.33 -1.44 -7.05
N TYR A 79 1.12 -1.73 -7.52
CA TYR A 79 0.20 -0.71 -8.03
C TYR A 79 -0.16 0.32 -6.94
N ILE A 80 -0.57 -0.13 -5.76
CA ILE A 80 -0.95 0.73 -4.62
C ILE A 80 0.22 1.61 -4.20
N GLY A 81 1.44 1.06 -4.13
CA GLY A 81 2.64 1.81 -3.79
C GLY A 81 2.95 2.89 -4.84
N LEU A 82 3.01 2.53 -6.11
CA LEU A 82 3.31 3.49 -7.19
C LEU A 82 2.21 4.53 -7.35
N PHE A 83 0.95 4.10 -7.41
CA PHE A 83 -0.18 4.99 -7.56
C PHE A 83 -0.30 5.92 -6.34
N GLY A 84 -0.25 5.38 -5.12
CA GLY A 84 -0.39 6.16 -3.89
C GLY A 84 0.78 7.10 -3.61
N LEU A 85 2.01 6.72 -3.93
CA LEU A 85 3.18 7.55 -3.57
C LEU A 85 3.69 8.44 -4.70
N LEU A 86 3.32 8.15 -5.96
CA LEU A 86 3.74 8.96 -7.12
C LEU A 86 2.55 9.67 -7.75
N VAL A 87 1.52 8.93 -8.13
CA VAL A 87 0.42 9.48 -8.95
C VAL A 87 -0.49 10.39 -8.12
N VAL A 88 -0.97 9.92 -6.97
CA VAL A 88 -1.85 10.68 -6.08
C VAL A 88 -1.25 12.03 -5.64
N PRO A 89 -0.03 12.12 -5.08
CA PRO A 89 0.54 13.41 -4.68
C PRO A 89 0.76 14.36 -5.84
N VAL A 90 1.22 13.86 -6.98
CA VAL A 90 1.47 14.68 -8.18
C VAL A 90 0.17 15.28 -8.71
N ILE A 91 -0.92 14.51 -8.74
CA ILE A 91 -2.21 14.98 -9.22
C ILE A 91 -2.84 15.99 -8.24
N LEU A 92 -2.76 15.73 -6.93
CA LEU A 92 -3.49 16.53 -5.94
C LEU A 92 -2.75 17.79 -5.48
N ILE A 93 -1.42 17.76 -5.42
CA ILE A 93 -0.60 18.81 -4.81
C ILE A 93 0.52 19.27 -5.76
N GLY A 94 1.10 18.34 -6.51
CA GLY A 94 2.20 18.58 -7.43
C GLY A 94 3.49 17.82 -7.07
N PRO A 95 4.53 17.87 -7.92
CA PRO A 95 5.76 17.08 -7.75
C PRO A 95 6.53 17.34 -6.45
N GLN A 96 6.37 18.53 -5.86
CA GLN A 96 6.98 18.91 -4.59
C GLN A 96 6.41 18.15 -3.37
N ALA A 97 5.26 17.49 -3.52
CA ALA A 97 4.65 16.68 -2.47
C ALA A 97 5.22 15.24 -2.41
N LEU A 98 6.19 14.92 -3.27
CA LEU A 98 6.87 13.63 -3.24
C LEU A 98 7.74 13.51 -1.98
N LEU A 99 7.73 12.31 -1.40
CA LEU A 99 8.57 11.98 -0.26
C LEU A 99 10.05 12.06 -0.65
N SER A 100 10.92 12.19 0.36
CA SER A 100 12.36 12.08 0.14
C SER A 100 12.71 10.74 -0.52
N ARG A 101 13.65 10.75 -1.45
CA ARG A 101 14.10 9.56 -2.19
C ARG A 101 14.36 8.33 -1.31
N PRO A 102 15.09 8.42 -0.17
CA PRO A 102 15.32 7.25 0.67
C PRO A 102 14.03 6.71 1.29
N LEU A 103 13.14 7.60 1.75
CA LEU A 103 11.86 7.21 2.33
C LEU A 103 10.95 6.54 1.29
N LEU A 104 10.86 7.15 0.11
CA LEU A 104 10.09 6.61 -1.02
C LEU A 104 10.59 5.22 -1.42
N ALA A 105 11.91 5.04 -1.58
CA ALA A 105 12.50 3.75 -1.95
C ALA A 105 12.23 2.68 -0.89
N GLY A 106 12.45 3.01 0.39
CA GLY A 106 12.20 2.08 1.50
C GLY A 106 10.75 1.61 1.55
N ILE A 107 9.79 2.53 1.36
CA ILE A 107 8.36 2.22 1.38
C ILE A 107 7.95 1.39 0.14
N LEU A 108 8.40 1.78 -1.06
CA LEU A 108 8.05 1.09 -2.31
C LEU A 108 8.63 -0.32 -2.37
N ILE A 109 9.83 -0.55 -1.85
CA ILE A 109 10.46 -1.88 -1.84
C ILE A 109 9.84 -2.76 -0.76
N SER A 110 9.58 -2.22 0.43
CA SER A 110 9.07 -3.01 1.56
C SER A 110 7.63 -3.46 1.38
N LEU A 111 6.76 -2.68 0.72
CA LEU A 111 5.34 -3.02 0.59
C LEU A 111 5.11 -4.35 -0.17
N PRO A 112 5.73 -4.60 -1.35
CA PRO A 112 5.66 -5.91 -2.01
C PRO A 112 6.27 -7.03 -1.18
N ILE A 113 7.41 -6.79 -0.50
CA ILE A 113 8.09 -7.80 0.34
C ILE A 113 7.18 -8.23 1.50
N PHE A 114 6.60 -7.27 2.22
CA PHE A 114 5.69 -7.58 3.33
C PHE A 114 4.41 -8.22 2.84
N THR A 115 3.91 -7.85 1.65
CA THR A 115 2.75 -8.49 1.03
C THR A 115 3.02 -9.96 0.71
N PHE A 116 4.19 -10.25 0.15
CA PHE A 116 4.65 -11.62 -0.09
C PHE A 116 4.76 -12.41 1.22
N ALA A 117 5.41 -11.84 2.24
CA ALA A 117 5.56 -12.47 3.55
C ALA A 117 4.20 -12.74 4.22
N ALA A 118 3.29 -11.77 4.21
CA ALA A 118 1.94 -11.90 4.77
C ALA A 118 1.13 -13.00 4.06
N ARG A 119 1.27 -13.12 2.73
CA ARG A 119 0.63 -14.19 1.96
C ARG A 119 1.21 -15.56 2.32
N PHE A 120 2.52 -15.65 2.46
CA PHE A 120 3.21 -16.88 2.82
C PHE A 120 2.78 -17.36 4.22
N ILE A 121 2.75 -16.47 5.21
CA ILE A 121 2.29 -16.76 6.57
C ILE A 121 0.84 -17.25 6.55
N LYS A 122 -0.07 -16.55 5.84
CA LYS A 122 -1.48 -16.95 5.72
C LYS A 122 -1.69 -18.32 5.06
N ARG A 123 -0.78 -18.77 4.19
CA ARG A 123 -0.84 -20.12 3.58
C ARG A 123 -0.40 -21.23 4.54
N LYS A 124 0.47 -20.91 5.50
CA LYS A 124 1.00 -21.88 6.48
C LYS A 124 0.15 -22.01 7.74
N LEU A 125 -0.66 -21.01 8.08
CA LEU A 125 -1.60 -21.10 9.17
C LEU A 125 -2.74 -22.07 8.82
N PRO A 126 -3.02 -23.09 9.65
CA PRO A 126 -4.17 -23.95 9.44
C PRO A 126 -5.45 -23.09 9.46
N LYS A 127 -6.34 -23.34 8.50
CA LYS A 127 -7.68 -22.77 8.54
C LYS A 127 -8.44 -23.51 9.64
N ASN A 128 -8.56 -22.88 10.81
CA ASN A 128 -9.57 -23.27 11.79
C ASN A 128 -10.94 -22.81 11.31
#